data_AF-A0A8C9KNG9-F1
#
_entry.id   AF-A0A8C9KNG9-F1
#
_cell.length_a   1.000
_cell.length_b   1.000
_cell.length_c   1.000
_cell.angle_alpha   90.00
_cell.angle_beta   90.00
_cell.angle_gamma   90.00
#
_symmetry.space_group_name_H-M   'P 1'
#
loop_
_entity.id
_entity.type
_entity.pdbx_description
1 polymer ?
#
loop_
_entity_poly.entity_id
_entity_poly.type
_entity_poly.pdbx_seq_one_letter_code
_entity_poly.pdbx_strand_id
1 'polypeptide(L)'
;AADPSGPPRPSCSRVHLAGVSAQSFLHCFTLAGAAFNLQVATPGGRTIDFVDVNDSNARWVQDFRLKAYASPAKLESIDGARYHALLIPSCPGALADLASSGSLARILQHFRSESSR
;
A
#
# COMPACT_ATOMS: atom_id res chain seq x y z
N ALA A 1 16.63 -35.76 -33.68
CA ALA A 1 17.21 -34.64 -32.93
C ALA A 1 16.05 -33.74 -32.50
N ALA A 2 15.77 -33.67 -31.19
CA ALA A 2 14.84 -32.71 -30.63
C ALA A 2 15.67 -31.71 -29.83
N ASP A 3 15.59 -30.44 -30.19
CA ASP A 3 16.24 -29.33 -29.51
C ASP A 3 15.53 -29.11 -28.15
N PRO A 4 16.23 -29.22 -27.00
CA PRO A 4 15.63 -29.04 -25.68
C PRO A 4 15.45 -27.57 -25.28
N SER A 5 15.77 -26.60 -26.13
CA SER A 5 15.71 -25.17 -25.78
C SER A 5 14.37 -24.52 -26.16
N GLY A 6 13.35 -24.75 -25.33
CA GLY A 6 12.17 -23.88 -25.31
C GLY A 6 12.58 -22.42 -25.01
N PRO A 7 11.77 -21.41 -25.40
CA PRO A 7 12.12 -20.01 -25.19
C PRO A 7 12.41 -19.74 -23.70
N PRO A 8 13.44 -18.93 -23.38
CA PRO A 8 13.78 -18.65 -22.00
C PRO A 8 12.58 -18.01 -21.30
N ARG A 9 12.22 -18.54 -20.12
CA ARG A 9 11.16 -17.95 -19.30
C ARG A 9 11.55 -16.50 -18.97
N PRO A 10 10.62 -15.53 -19.06
CA PRO A 10 10.92 -14.16 -18.70
C PRO A 10 11.43 -14.10 -17.26
N SER A 11 12.59 -13.46 -17.07
CA SER A 11 13.22 -13.26 -15.78
C SER A 11 12.62 -12.00 -15.15
N CYS A 12 12.02 -12.13 -13.97
CA CYS A 12 11.58 -10.99 -13.16
C CYS A 12 12.55 -10.84 -11.98
N SER A 13 13.27 -9.72 -11.90
CA SER A 13 14.10 -9.40 -10.74
C SER A 13 13.23 -8.90 -9.60
N ARG A 14 13.43 -9.47 -8.41
CA ARG A 14 12.72 -9.04 -7.19
C ARG A 14 13.39 -7.77 -6.67
N VAL A 15 12.65 -6.66 -6.68
CA VAL A 15 13.06 -5.44 -5.98
C VAL A 15 13.11 -5.75 -4.48
N HIS A 16 14.15 -5.29 -3.79
CA HIS A 16 14.33 -5.45 -2.34
C HIS A 16 13.09 -4.91 -1.59
N LEU A 17 12.79 -5.47 -0.39
CA LEU A 17 11.62 -5.15 0.44
C LEU A 17 11.50 -3.64 0.75
N ALA A 18 10.98 -2.86 -0.20
CA ALA A 18 11.08 -1.41 -0.16
C ALA A 18 9.74 -0.81 0.26
N GLY A 19 9.50 -0.66 1.56
CA GLY A 19 8.25 -0.23 2.21
C GLY A 19 7.29 0.67 1.41
N VAL A 20 7.07 1.90 1.86
CA VAL A 20 6.15 2.86 1.24
C VAL A 20 6.91 4.11 0.84
N SER A 21 6.79 4.55 -0.41
CA SER A 21 7.45 5.78 -0.87
C SER A 21 6.93 6.98 -0.06
N ALA A 22 7.83 7.67 0.64
CA ALA A 22 7.50 8.81 1.47
C ALA A 22 6.78 9.90 0.66
N GLN A 23 7.26 10.17 -0.55
CA GLN A 23 6.70 11.22 -1.41
C GLN A 23 5.30 10.90 -1.90
N SER A 24 5.07 9.67 -2.39
CA SER A 24 3.73 9.26 -2.84
C SER A 24 2.75 9.23 -1.68
N PHE A 25 3.16 8.72 -0.52
CA PHE A 25 2.31 8.71 0.68
C PHE A 25 1.94 10.12 1.13
N LEU A 26 2.91 11.04 1.24
CA LEU A 26 2.67 12.44 1.58
C LEU A 26 1.63 13.07 0.64
N HIS A 27 1.81 12.88 -0.67
CA HIS A 27 0.92 13.46 -1.68
C HIS A 27 -0.51 12.90 -1.55
N CYS A 28 -0.65 11.58 -1.54
CA CYS A 28 -1.92 10.88 -1.38
C CYS A 28 -2.62 11.25 -0.07
N PHE A 29 -1.88 11.27 1.04
CA PHE A 29 -2.41 11.58 2.37
C PHE A 29 -2.91 13.03 2.44
N THR A 30 -2.18 13.97 1.85
CA THR A 30 -2.56 15.39 1.83
C THR A 30 -3.81 15.62 0.98
N LEU A 31 -3.84 15.07 -0.25
CA LEU A 31 -4.98 15.21 -1.14
C LEU A 31 -6.24 14.56 -0.57
N ALA A 32 -6.14 13.31 -0.12
CA ALA A 32 -7.28 12.60 0.41
C ALA A 32 -7.73 13.17 1.76
N GLY A 33 -6.80 13.61 2.61
CA GLY A 33 -7.10 14.21 3.92
C GLY A 33 -7.82 15.56 3.83
N ALA A 34 -7.76 16.23 2.68
CA ALA A 34 -8.55 17.44 2.43
C ALA A 34 -10.04 17.14 2.14
N ALA A 35 -10.39 15.90 1.77
CA ALA A 35 -11.75 15.52 1.35
C ALA A 35 -12.37 14.40 2.20
N PHE A 36 -11.56 13.60 2.89
CA PHE A 36 -11.99 12.41 3.62
C PHE A 36 -11.37 12.35 5.01
N ASN A 37 -12.10 11.77 5.96
CA ASN A 37 -11.51 11.28 7.20
C ASN A 37 -10.71 10.01 6.90
N LEU A 38 -9.40 10.08 7.05
CA LEU A 38 -8.51 8.97 6.68
C LEU A 38 -8.40 7.92 7.79
N GLN A 39 -8.31 6.65 7.41
CA GLN A 39 -7.81 5.57 8.25
C GLN A 39 -6.60 4.97 7.56
N VAL A 40 -5.48 4.87 8.28
CA VAL A 40 -4.31 4.14 7.80
C VAL A 40 -4.43 2.68 8.26
N ALA A 41 -4.22 1.75 7.34
CA ALA A 41 -4.17 0.32 7.63
C ALA A 41 -2.98 -0.33 6.95
N THR A 42 -2.34 -1.27 7.64
CA THR A 42 -1.20 -2.05 7.13
C THR A 42 -1.40 -3.52 7.49
N PRO A 43 -0.75 -4.45 6.77
CA PRO A 43 -0.80 -5.87 7.14
C PRO A 43 -0.31 -6.07 8.58
N GLY A 44 -1.15 -6.71 9.41
CA GLY A 44 -0.88 -6.90 10.84
C GLY A 44 -0.86 -5.62 11.69
N GLY A 45 -1.18 -4.45 11.14
CA GLY A 45 -1.15 -3.16 11.87
C GLY A 45 0.27 -2.67 12.16
N ARG A 46 1.25 -3.12 11.39
CA ARG A 46 2.66 -2.69 11.52
C ARG A 46 2.82 -1.21 11.21
N THR A 47 3.75 -0.55 11.90
CA THR A 47 4.14 0.82 11.55
C THR A 47 4.63 0.90 10.11
N ILE A 48 4.38 2.03 9.44
CA ILE A 48 4.81 2.24 8.07
C ILE A 48 6.33 2.39 8.04
N ASP A 49 6.98 1.59 7.20
CA ASP A 49 8.38 1.78 6.84
C ASP A 49 8.47 2.65 5.58
N PHE A 50 9.03 3.84 5.71
CA PHE A 50 9.10 4.81 4.62
C PHE A 50 10.42 4.67 3.87
N VAL A 51 10.34 4.54 2.54
CA VAL A 51 11.48 4.60 1.63
C VAL A 51 11.53 5.93 0.90
N ASP A 52 12.69 6.25 0.31
CA ASP A 52 12.94 7.51 -0.41
C ASP A 52 12.71 8.76 0.45
N VAL A 53 13.03 8.67 1.75
CA VAL A 53 13.07 9.83 2.64
C VAL A 53 14.29 10.68 2.28
N ASN A 54 14.07 11.96 2.04
CA ASN A 54 15.10 12.93 1.69
C ASN A 54 14.81 14.29 2.36
N ASP A 55 15.67 15.28 2.15
CA ASP A 55 15.55 16.59 2.83
C ASP A 55 14.21 17.28 2.61
N SER A 56 13.57 17.07 1.46
CA SER A 56 12.28 17.71 1.12
C SER A 56 11.09 17.14 1.90
N ASN A 57 11.15 15.87 2.33
CA ASN A 57 10.03 15.18 2.96
C ASN A 57 10.33 14.67 4.38
N ALA A 58 11.59 14.71 4.83
CA ALA A 58 12.03 14.20 6.13
C ALA A 58 11.26 14.82 7.30
N ARG A 59 11.08 16.15 7.29
CA ARG A 59 10.31 16.85 8.34
C ARG A 59 8.87 16.35 8.40
N TRP A 60 8.23 16.21 7.24
CA TRP A 60 6.85 15.73 7.21
C TRP A 60 6.73 14.29 7.72
N VAL A 61 7.68 13.41 7.35
CA VAL A 61 7.70 12.02 7.85
C VAL A 61 7.87 11.98 9.37
N GLN A 62 8.74 12.82 9.93
CA GLN A 62 8.90 12.96 11.38
C GLN A 62 7.59 13.44 12.05
N ASP A 63 6.97 14.48 11.51
CA ASP A 63 5.71 15.02 12.03
C ASP A 63 4.57 14.00 11.91
N PHE A 64 4.52 13.23 10.82
CA PHE A 64 3.53 12.17 10.62
C PHE A 64 3.63 11.09 11.69
N ARG A 65 4.86 10.68 12.06
CA ARG A 65 5.11 9.64 13.07
C ARG A 65 4.57 9.98 14.46
N LEU A 66 4.30 11.25 14.74
CA LEU A 66 3.74 11.72 16.00
C LEU A 66 2.20 11.76 16.00
N LYS A 67 1.55 11.58 14.84
CA LYS A 67 0.09 11.61 14.70
C LYS A 67 -0.52 10.25 15.02
N ALA A 68 -1.79 10.24 15.41
CA ALA A 68 -2.54 8.99 15.64
C ALA A 68 -2.54 8.06 14.40
N TYR A 69 -2.47 8.62 13.19
CA TYR A 69 -2.37 7.87 11.94
C TYR A 69 -1.09 7.01 11.82
N ALA A 70 -0.05 7.29 12.60
CA ALA A 70 1.18 6.51 12.65
C ALA A 70 1.02 5.18 13.41
N SER A 71 -0.14 4.95 14.04
CA SER A 71 -0.56 3.66 14.60
C SER A 71 -1.64 3.05 13.70
N PRO A 72 -1.28 2.28 12.65
CA PRO A 72 -2.24 1.81 11.67
C PRO A 72 -3.17 0.74 12.24
N ALA A 73 -4.38 0.68 11.70
CA ALA A 73 -5.25 -0.47 11.90
C ALA A 73 -4.68 -1.72 11.19
N LYS A 74 -5.09 -2.89 11.68
CA LYS A 74 -4.82 -4.16 10.99
C LYS A 74 -5.64 -4.22 9.71
N LEU A 75 -4.99 -4.39 8.56
CA LEU A 75 -5.68 -4.54 7.27
C LEU A 75 -6.72 -5.68 7.31
N GLU A 76 -6.45 -6.73 8.08
CA GLU A 76 -7.32 -7.88 8.27
C GLU A 76 -8.62 -7.54 9.00
N SER A 77 -8.65 -6.42 9.73
CA SER A 77 -9.83 -5.92 10.47
C SER A 77 -10.65 -4.88 9.71
N ILE A 78 -10.20 -4.52 8.50
CA ILE A 78 -10.87 -3.51 7.68
C ILE A 78 -12.06 -4.14 6.96
N ASP A 79 -13.24 -3.61 7.25
CA ASP A 79 -14.45 -3.84 6.46
C ASP A 79 -14.55 -2.77 5.38
N GLY A 80 -14.56 -3.20 4.10
CA GLY A 80 -14.63 -2.32 2.94
C GLY A 80 -15.88 -1.46 2.90
N ALA A 81 -17.01 -1.96 3.43
CA ALA A 81 -18.30 -1.26 3.42
C ALA A 81 -18.33 0.00 4.28
N ARG A 82 -17.31 0.23 5.12
CA ARG A 82 -17.20 1.44 5.95
C ARG A 82 -16.50 2.60 5.24
N TYR A 83 -15.98 2.40 4.04
CA TYR A 83 -15.14 3.38 3.35
C TYR A 83 -15.67 3.68 1.95
N HIS A 84 -15.67 4.95 1.58
CA HIS A 84 -16.09 5.41 0.25
C HIS A 84 -15.00 5.24 -0.82
N ALA A 85 -13.74 5.07 -0.41
CA ALA A 85 -12.61 4.92 -1.30
C ALA A 85 -11.48 4.12 -0.64
N LEU A 86 -10.68 3.44 -1.47
CA LEU A 86 -9.43 2.82 -1.08
C LEU A 86 -8.27 3.51 -1.80
N LEU A 87 -7.27 3.95 -1.04
CA LEU A 87 -6.07 4.59 -1.58
C LEU A 87 -4.84 3.73 -1.26
N ILE A 88 -4.12 3.32 -2.30
CA ILE A 88 -2.86 2.58 -2.16
C ILE A 88 -1.77 3.49 -2.75
N PRO A 89 -0.91 4.10 -1.90
CA PRO A 89 0.23 4.90 -2.39
C PRO A 89 1.25 3.99 -3.07
N SER A 90 2.24 4.56 -3.75
CA SER A 90 3.37 3.78 -4.26
C SER A 90 4.08 3.07 -3.10
N CYS A 91 3.96 1.74 -3.06
CA CYS A 91 4.49 0.89 -1.99
C CYS A 91 5.25 -0.29 -2.61
N PRO A 92 6.53 -0.13 -2.99
CA PRO A 92 7.30 -1.21 -3.60
C PRO A 92 7.35 -2.49 -2.74
N GLY A 93 7.20 -2.35 -1.42
CA GLY A 93 7.15 -3.44 -0.44
C GLY A 93 5.87 -4.28 -0.51
N ALA A 94 4.83 -3.79 -1.19
CA ALA A 94 3.56 -4.48 -1.38
C ALA A 94 3.70 -5.87 -2.00
N LEU A 95 4.75 -6.11 -2.80
CA LEU A 95 5.02 -7.42 -3.37
C LEU A 95 5.29 -8.48 -2.28
N ALA A 96 5.75 -8.07 -1.10
CA ALA A 96 6.06 -8.98 0.01
C ALA A 96 4.84 -9.38 0.84
N ASP A 97 3.81 -8.53 0.92
CA ASP A 97 2.65 -8.75 1.80
C ASP A 97 1.29 -8.48 1.15
N LEU A 98 1.08 -7.31 0.54
CA LEU A 98 -0.21 -6.92 -0.05
C LEU A 98 -0.57 -7.75 -1.28
N ALA A 99 0.40 -8.11 -2.13
CA ALA A 99 0.16 -8.82 -3.38
C ALA A 99 -0.49 -10.20 -3.20
N SER A 100 -0.29 -10.85 -2.04
CA SER A 100 -0.89 -12.13 -1.68
C SER A 100 -1.94 -12.00 -0.57
N SER A 101 -2.33 -10.78 -0.20
CA SER A 101 -3.25 -10.53 0.91
C SER A 101 -4.69 -10.86 0.54
N GLY A 102 -5.24 -11.92 1.15
CA GLY A 102 -6.67 -12.23 1.06
C GLY A 102 -7.56 -11.12 1.64
N SER A 103 -7.04 -10.35 2.60
CA SER A 103 -7.76 -9.19 3.17
C SER A 103 -7.89 -8.06 2.18
N LEU A 104 -6.79 -7.69 1.49
CA LEU A 104 -6.84 -6.69 0.43
C LEU A 104 -7.75 -7.15 -0.71
N ALA A 105 -7.63 -8.42 -1.12
CA ALA A 105 -8.48 -8.98 -2.17
C ALA A 105 -9.98 -8.84 -1.85
N ARG A 106 -10.38 -9.11 -0.60
CA ARG A 106 -11.77 -8.96 -0.14
C ARG A 106 -12.24 -7.50 -0.19
N ILE A 107 -11.40 -6.56 0.25
CA ILE A 107 -11.73 -5.13 0.21
C ILE A 107 -11.89 -4.67 -1.25
N LEU A 108 -10.96 -5.04 -2.14
CA LEU A 108 -11.05 -4.71 -3.56
C LEU A 108 -12.28 -5.32 -4.23
N GLN A 109 -12.63 -6.56 -3.90
CA GLN A 109 -13.86 -7.20 -4.40
C GLN A 109 -15.11 -6.44 -4.01
N HIS A 110 -15.18 -5.93 -2.77
CA HIS A 110 -16.30 -5.11 -2.32
C HIS A 110 -16.46 -3.86 -3.20
N PHE A 111 -15.43 -3.03 -3.34
CA PHE A 111 -15.48 -1.82 -4.18
C PHE A 111 -15.82 -2.13 -5.64
N ARG A 112 -15.31 -3.24 -6.18
CA ARG A 112 -15.67 -3.68 -7.54
C ARG A 112 -17.15 -4.02 -7.66
N SER A 113 -17.71 -4.71 -6.67
CA SER A 113 -19.13 -5.09 -6.68
C SER A 113 -20.06 -3.89 -6.51
N GLU A 114 -19.66 -2.89 -5.71
CA GLU A 114 -20.43 -1.65 -5.57
C GLU A 114 -20.42 -0.83 -6.86
N SER A 115 -19.28 -0.75 -7.56
CA SER A 115 -19.18 -0.03 -8.84
C SER A 115 -20.02 -0.64 -9.97
N SER A 116 -20.54 -1.86 -9.80
CA SER A 116 -21.43 -2.53 -10.77
C SER A 116 -22.92 -2.40 -10.44
N ARG A 117 -23.26 -1.70 -9.35
CA ARG A 117 -24.65 -1.35 -8.99
C ARG A 117 -24.98 0.05 -9.47
#